data_AF-A0A2E9LYP9-F1
#
_entry.id   AF-A0A2E9LYP9-F1
#
_cell.length_a   1.000
_cell.length_b   1.000
_cell.length_c   1.000
_cell.angle_alpha   90.00
_cell.angle_beta   90.00
_cell.angle_gamma   90.00
#
_symmetry.space_group_name_H-M   'P 1'
#
loop_
_entity.id
_entity.type
_entity.pdbx_description
1 polymer ?
#
loop_
_entity_poly.entity_id
_entity_poly.type
_entity_poly.pdbx_seq_one_letter_code
_entity_poly.pdbx_strand_id
1 'polypeptide(L)'
;MARYSRVVQNIERCFRVYEENDNVKELTFHAIRDWLNSNTKDGVTTAGLANLLRRRPQFRRMRTERKDGSNVTTSFWAMTENLPEEERIRRGWVEINPPKNK
;
A
#
# COMPACT_ATOMS: atom_id res chain seq x y z
N MET A 1 -13.77 -2.66 -21.24
CA MET A 1 -12.65 -2.84 -20.28
C MET A 1 -12.97 -2.15 -18.94
N ALA A 2 -13.89 -2.68 -18.12
CA ALA A 2 -14.39 -2.00 -16.91
C ALA A 2 -14.09 -2.70 -15.57
N ARG A 3 -13.38 -3.84 -15.55
CA ARG A 3 -13.18 -4.65 -14.34
C ARG A 3 -12.28 -3.97 -13.28
N TYR A 4 -11.34 -3.12 -13.71
CA TYR A 4 -10.34 -2.56 -12.79
C TYR A 4 -10.81 -1.34 -12.00
N SER A 5 -11.83 -0.62 -12.48
CA SER A 5 -12.37 0.56 -11.77
C SER A 5 -12.83 0.18 -10.35
N ARG A 6 -13.59 -0.90 -10.23
CA ARG A 6 -14.15 -1.34 -8.94
C ARG A 6 -13.07 -1.78 -7.93
N VAL A 7 -12.04 -2.48 -8.39
CA VAL A 7 -10.94 -2.90 -7.51
C VAL A 7 -10.14 -1.69 -7.04
N VAL A 8 -9.91 -0.70 -7.91
CA VAL A 8 -9.22 0.55 -7.54
C VAL A 8 -10.04 1.35 -6.52
N GLN A 9 -11.35 1.49 -6.72
CA GLN A 9 -12.25 2.12 -5.74
C GLN A 9 -12.24 1.40 -4.39
N ASN A 10 -12.17 0.07 -4.39
CA ASN A 10 -12.04 -0.70 -3.15
C ASN A 10 -10.68 -0.49 -2.48
N ILE A 11 -9.60 -0.31 -3.24
CA ILE A 11 -8.28 0.04 -2.69
C ILE A 11 -8.34 1.44 -2.04
N GLU A 12 -8.93 2.43 -2.70
CA GLU A 12 -9.12 3.77 -2.12
C GLU A 12 -9.96 3.73 -0.84
N ARG A 13 -11.05 2.95 -0.86
CA ARG A 13 -11.88 2.73 0.34
C ARG A 13 -11.08 2.09 1.48
N CYS A 14 -10.20 1.13 1.18
CA CYS A 14 -9.31 0.53 2.18
C CYS A 14 -8.49 1.62 2.88
N PHE A 15 -7.80 2.48 2.12
CA PHE A 15 -7.00 3.56 2.70
C PHE A 15 -7.84 4.51 3.57
N ARG A 16 -9.00 4.95 3.08
CA ARG A 16 -9.89 5.85 3.84
C ARG A 16 -10.38 5.23 5.15
N VAL A 17 -10.74 3.94 5.14
CA VAL A 17 -11.19 3.24 6.35
C VAL A 17 -10.09 3.20 7.43
N TYR A 18 -8.84 2.94 7.04
CA TYR A 18 -7.71 2.95 7.99
C TYR A 18 -7.36 4.37 8.46
N GLU A 19 -7.50 5.36 7.60
CA GLU A 19 -7.28 6.76 7.98
C GLU A 19 -8.35 7.25 8.96
N GLU A 20 -9.64 6.97 8.68
CA GLU A 20 -10.77 7.37 9.51
C GLU A 20 -10.78 6.67 10.88
N ASN A 21 -10.43 5.37 10.93
CA ASN A 21 -10.52 4.60 12.17
C ASN A 21 -9.25 4.68 13.02
N ASP A 22 -8.07 4.65 12.39
CA ASP A 22 -6.79 4.46 13.08
C ASP A 22 -5.80 5.62 12.86
N ASN A 23 -6.18 6.65 12.09
CA ASN A 23 -5.30 7.74 11.66
C ASN A 23 -4.03 7.22 10.95
N VAL A 24 -4.16 6.11 10.22
CA VAL A 24 -3.06 5.46 9.50
C VAL A 24 -3.06 5.90 8.05
N LYS A 25 -2.05 6.67 7.64
CA LYS A 25 -1.90 7.23 6.29
C LYS A 25 -1.18 6.31 5.30
N GLU A 26 -0.60 5.21 5.78
CA GLU A 26 0.17 4.27 4.98
C GLU A 26 -0.14 2.83 5.35
N LEU A 27 -0.26 1.97 4.34
CA LEU A 27 -0.60 0.58 4.52
C LEU A 27 0.45 -0.32 3.88
N THR A 28 0.71 -1.44 4.54
CA THR A 28 1.54 -2.49 3.94
C THR A 28 0.79 -3.15 2.79
N PHE A 29 1.54 -3.65 1.81
CA PHE A 29 0.98 -4.42 0.71
C PHE A 29 0.09 -5.58 1.19
N HIS A 30 0.49 -6.26 2.27
CA HIS A 30 -0.29 -7.34 2.85
C HIS A 30 -1.58 -6.84 3.52
N ALA A 31 -1.53 -5.73 4.28
CA ALA A 31 -2.73 -5.17 4.89
C ALA A 31 -3.79 -4.79 3.83
N ILE A 32 -3.37 -4.20 2.71
CA ILE A 32 -4.29 -3.86 1.61
C ILE A 32 -4.89 -5.13 1.01
N ARG A 33 -4.07 -6.15 0.72
CA ARG A 33 -4.52 -7.43 0.18
C ARG A 33 -5.53 -8.12 1.11
N ASP A 34 -5.20 -8.20 2.39
CA ASP A 34 -5.98 -8.92 3.39
C ASP A 34 -7.31 -8.21 3.65
N TRP A 35 -7.30 -6.87 3.68
CA TRP A 35 -8.54 -6.09 3.73
C TRP A 35 -9.40 -6.33 2.49
N LEU A 36 -8.84 -6.30 1.28
CA LEU A 36 -9.61 -6.54 0.05
C LEU A 36 -10.21 -7.94 0.00
N ASN A 37 -9.46 -8.96 0.40
CA ASN A 37 -9.94 -10.34 0.42
C ASN A 37 -11.02 -10.56 1.49
N SER A 38 -11.01 -9.78 2.57
CA SER A 38 -12.00 -9.88 3.65
C SER A 38 -13.26 -9.04 3.37
N ASN A 39 -13.13 -7.93 2.64
CA ASN A 39 -14.19 -6.93 2.46
C ASN A 39 -14.80 -6.91 1.05
N THR A 40 -14.31 -7.75 0.13
CA THR A 40 -14.83 -7.82 -1.25
C THR A 40 -15.06 -9.27 -1.66
N LYS A 41 -16.12 -9.50 -2.46
CA LYS A 41 -16.51 -10.85 -2.90
C LYS A 41 -15.46 -11.51 -3.82
N ASP A 42 -14.83 -10.73 -4.69
CA ASP A 42 -13.90 -11.23 -5.70
C ASP A 42 -12.44 -11.25 -5.19
N GLY A 43 -12.15 -10.54 -4.08
CA GLY A 43 -10.80 -10.39 -3.54
C GLY A 43 -9.82 -9.77 -4.54
N VAL A 44 -8.53 -10.01 -4.30
CA VAL A 44 -7.46 -9.60 -5.19
C VAL A 44 -6.31 -10.60 -5.17
N THR A 45 -5.71 -10.85 -6.33
CA THR A 45 -4.46 -11.61 -6.41
C THR A 45 -3.26 -10.72 -6.09
N THR A 46 -2.20 -11.30 -5.53
CA THR A 46 -0.95 -10.59 -5.25
C THR A 46 -0.39 -9.88 -6.49
N ALA A 47 -0.34 -10.57 -7.63
CA ALA A 47 0.13 -9.98 -8.89
C ALA A 47 -0.80 -8.85 -9.38
N GLY A 48 -2.12 -9.03 -9.23
CA GLY A 48 -3.11 -8.02 -9.60
C GLY A 48 -2.98 -6.74 -8.77
N LEU A 49 -2.89 -6.88 -7.45
CA LEU A 49 -2.71 -5.75 -6.53
C LEU A 49 -1.39 -5.02 -6.82
N ALA A 50 -0.29 -5.75 -6.99
CA ALA A 50 1.01 -5.15 -7.29
C ALA A 50 1.00 -4.36 -8.60
N ASN A 51 0.30 -4.87 -9.63
CA ASN A 51 0.16 -4.17 -10.90
C ASN A 51 -0.70 -2.90 -10.77
N LEU A 52 -1.80 -2.96 -10.01
CA LEU A 52 -2.68 -1.82 -9.78
C LEU A 52 -1.96 -0.71 -9.00
N LEU A 53 -1.29 -1.06 -7.89
CA LEU A 53 -0.57 -0.10 -7.07
C LEU A 53 0.57 0.58 -7.85
N ARG A 54 1.31 -0.15 -8.70
CA ARG A 54 2.41 0.44 -9.50
C ARG A 54 1.95 1.31 -10.66
N ARG A 55 0.84 0.97 -11.33
CA ARG A 55 0.42 1.65 -12.57
C ARG A 55 -0.51 2.84 -12.34
N ARG A 56 -1.07 3.00 -11.13
CA ARG A 56 -2.06 4.04 -10.86
C ARG A 56 -1.42 5.19 -10.10
N PRO A 57 -1.53 6.44 -10.59
CA PRO A 57 -0.91 7.61 -9.96
C PRO A 57 -1.52 7.96 -8.60
N GLN A 58 -2.70 7.41 -8.29
CA GLN A 58 -3.40 7.59 -7.02
C GLN A 58 -2.67 6.93 -5.84
N PHE A 59 -1.80 5.96 -6.12
CA PHE A 59 -1.07 5.21 -5.11
C PHE A 59 0.42 5.44 -5.28
N ARG A 60 1.09 5.78 -4.19
CA ARG A 60 2.53 5.95 -4.14
C ARG A 60 3.14 4.91 -3.21
N ARG A 61 4.20 4.25 -3.69
CA ARG A 61 5.05 3.44 -2.81
C ARG A 61 5.93 4.40 -2.02
N MET A 62 5.83 4.33 -0.70
CA MET A 62 6.60 5.16 0.22
C MET A 62 7.98 4.53 0.42
N ARG A 63 7.99 3.32 0.98
CA ARG A 63 9.23 2.59 1.27
C ARG A 63 9.06 1.09 1.11
N THR A 64 10.18 0.40 1.07
CA THR A 64 10.23 -1.06 1.19
C THR A 64 11.10 -1.40 2.38
N GLU A 65 10.54 -2.15 3.30
CA GLU A 65 11.24 -2.62 4.49
C GLU A 65 11.48 -4.13 4.38
N ARG A 66 12.61 -4.60 4.93
CA ARG A 66 12.90 -6.03 5.09
C ARG A 66 12.82 -6.37 6.57
N LYS A 67 12.18 -7.50 6.89
CA LYS A 67 12.16 -8.01 8.26
C LYS A 67 13.58 -8.46 8.66
N ASP A 68 14.04 -8.04 9.82
CA ASP A 68 15.35 -8.43 10.33
C ASP A 68 15.46 -9.96 10.49
N GLY A 69 16.62 -10.52 10.12
CA GLY A 69 16.84 -11.97 10.10
C GLY A 69 16.01 -12.75 9.07
N SER A 70 15.37 -12.09 8.09
CA SER A 70 14.56 -12.76 7.06
C SER A 70 14.73 -12.13 5.67
N ASN A 71 14.43 -12.91 4.63
CA ASN A 71 14.32 -12.41 3.25
C ASN A 71 12.92 -11.86 2.92
N VAL A 72 12.00 -11.86 3.90
CA VAL A 72 10.66 -11.30 3.73
C VAL A 72 10.73 -9.78 3.63
N THR A 73 10.24 -9.24 2.52
CA THR A 73 10.12 -7.80 2.28
C THR A 73 8.65 -7.37 2.28
N THR A 74 8.40 -6.15 2.72
CA THR A 74 7.08 -5.52 2.65
C THR A 74 7.22 -4.10 2.15
N SER A 75 6.34 -3.72 1.23
CA SER A 75 6.25 -2.36 0.72
C SER A 75 5.09 -1.63 1.38
N PHE A 76 5.33 -0.37 1.74
CA PHE A 76 4.35 0.56 2.27
C PHE A 76 3.85 1.45 1.14
N TRP A 77 2.54 1.64 1.11
CA TRP A 77 1.84 2.41 0.10
C TRP A 77 0.96 3.44 0.78
N ALA A 78 0.77 4.59 0.13
CA ALA A 78 -0.12 5.65 0.57
C ALA A 78 -0.93 6.18 -0.61
N MET A 79 -2.04 6.85 -0.32
CA MET A 79 -2.73 7.65 -1.32
C MET A 79 -1.94 8.95 -1.57
N THR A 80 -1.77 9.32 -2.84
CA THR A 80 -1.02 10.52 -3.23
C THR A 80 -1.65 11.81 -2.68
N GLU A 81 -2.97 11.81 -2.47
CA GLU A 81 -3.70 12.94 -1.87
C GLU A 81 -3.36 13.16 -0.39
N ASN A 82 -2.93 12.12 0.33
CA ASN A 82 -2.75 12.12 1.79
C ASN A 82 -1.32 11.75 2.21
N LEU A 83 -0.32 12.12 1.40
CA LEU A 83 1.08 11.81 1.72
C LEU A 83 1.48 12.41 3.08
N PRO A 84 1.98 11.60 4.03
CA PRO A 84 2.50 12.13 5.29
C PRO A 84 3.72 13.02 5.00
N GLU A 85 3.76 14.18 5.64
CA GLU A 85 4.72 15.26 5.36
C GLU A 85 6.18 14.90 5.69
N GLU A 86 6.42 13.85 6.50
CA GLU A 86 7.77 13.37 6.82
C GLU A 86 7.83 11.84 7.00
N GLU A 87 8.81 11.21 6.34
CA GLU A 87 9.13 9.76 6.40
C GLU A 87 9.58 9.34 7.80
N ARG A 88 8.62 9.03 8.68
CA ARG A 88 8.91 8.38 9.97
C ARG A 88 9.18 6.89 9.76
N ILE A 89 10.44 6.54 9.52
CA ILE A 89 10.91 5.15 9.57
C ILE A 89 10.54 4.54 10.94
N ARG A 90 9.76 3.45 10.97
CA ARG A 90 9.41 2.74 12.21
C ARG A 90 10.67 2.14 12.83
N ARG A 91 10.83 2.27 14.16
CA ARG A 91 11.94 1.66 14.91
C ARG A 91 12.01 0.15 14.63
N GLY A 92 13.18 -0.33 14.23
CA GLY A 92 13.44 -1.75 13.92
C GLY A 92 13.40 -2.13 12.43
N TRP A 93 13.17 -1.17 11.53
CA TRP A 93 13.12 -1.42 10.08
C TRP A 93 14.22 -0.65 9.34
N VAL A 94 14.86 -1.32 8.39
CA VAL A 94 15.90 -0.75 7.52
C VAL A 94 15.31 -0.50 6.13
N GLU A 95 15.42 0.73 5.66
CA GLU A 95 14.94 1.13 4.33
C GLU A 95 15.85 0.54 3.24
N ILE A 96 15.26 -0.19 2.29
CA ILE A 96 15.98 -0.73 1.13
C ILE A 96 15.50 0.03 -0.11
N ASN A 97 16.28 1.04 -0.50
CA ASN A 97 16.14 1.97 -1.63
C ASN A 97 15.26 3.21 -1.37
N PRO A 98 15.89 4.39 -1.16
CA PRO A 98 15.20 5.65 -1.40
C PRO A 98 14.88 5.79 -2.91
N PRO A 99 13.76 6.43 -3.28
CA PRO A 99 13.53 6.81 -4.68
C PRO A 99 14.63 7.80 -5.10
N LYS A 100 15.40 7.45 -6.14
CA LYS A 100 16.26 8.40 -6.83
C LYS A 100 15.37 9.48 -7.44
N ASN A 101 15.27 10.64 -6.80
CA ASN A 101 14.86 11.86 -7.49
C ASN A 101 15.86 12.07 -8.64
N LYS A 102 15.37 12.00 -9.88
CA LYS A 102 16.10 12.41 -11.06
C LYS A 102 15.19 13.29 -11.90
#